data_AF-A0AAU2ZV09-F1
#
_entry.id   AF-A0AAU2ZV09-F1
#
_cell.length_a   1.000
_cell.length_b   1.000
_cell.length_c   1.000
_cell.angle_alpha   90.00
_cell.angle_beta   90.00
_cell.angle_gamma   90.00
#
_symmetry.space_group_name_H-M   'P 1'
#
loop_
_entity.id
_entity.type
_entity.pdbx_description
1 polymer ?
#
loop_
_entity_poly.entity_id
_entity_poly.type
_entity_poly.pdbx_seq_one_letter_code
_entity_poly.pdbx_strand_id
1 'polypeptide(L)'
;MRHTDWGTVPAWLSAILTGGSLLLGFYILLRDRRKEERQEALKITCWSEMADNDTYNLHVLNASNRPVTYARMLVYMKSHDAMEAMSVGSGAIRPGEEITAQCPRRMNDAKSWPAAVEFQNSDGINWVRDLHSGALYRRRGMEPSLPRLIFQRRGWAALTRRLSHRRQLLRG
;
A
#
# COMPACT_ATOMS: atom_id res chain seq x y z
N MET A 1 -51.03 43.79 -20.27
CA MET A 1 -49.60 43.70 -19.91
C MET A 1 -49.46 42.56 -18.89
N ARG A 2 -48.76 41.48 -19.23
CA ARG A 2 -48.53 40.36 -18.30
C ARG A 2 -47.27 40.70 -17.49
N HIS A 3 -47.42 40.87 -16.17
CA HIS A 3 -46.30 40.89 -15.24
C HIS A 3 -45.66 39.50 -15.28
N THR A 4 -44.43 39.41 -15.80
CA THR A 4 -43.63 38.20 -15.63
C THR A 4 -43.23 38.15 -14.17
N ASP A 5 -43.85 37.25 -13.40
CA ASP A 5 -43.52 37.00 -12.01
C ASP A 5 -42.12 36.38 -11.90
N TRP A 6 -41.10 37.24 -11.88
CA TRP A 6 -39.71 36.86 -11.58
C TRP A 6 -39.49 36.57 -10.09
N GLY A 7 -40.54 36.59 -9.26
CA GLY A 7 -40.48 36.51 -7.80
C GLY A 7 -39.83 35.23 -7.25
N THR A 8 -39.78 34.16 -8.04
CA THR A 8 -39.14 32.89 -7.66
C THR A 8 -37.67 32.79 -8.09
N VAL A 9 -37.18 33.69 -8.94
CA VAL A 9 -35.83 33.59 -9.52
C VAL A 9 -34.69 33.97 -8.54
N PRO A 10 -34.87 34.87 -7.57
CA PRO A 10 -33.85 35.06 -6.54
C PRO A 10 -33.78 33.91 -5.52
N ALA A 11 -34.90 33.22 -5.29
CA ALA A 11 -35.03 32.21 -4.23
C ALA A 11 -34.31 30.88 -4.56
N TRP A 12 -34.52 30.31 -5.77
CA TRP A 12 -33.81 29.11 -6.22
C TRP A 12 -32.29 29.33 -6.35
N LEU A 13 -31.84 30.51 -6.80
CA LEU A 13 -30.42 30.83 -6.88
C LEU A 13 -29.75 30.81 -5.50
N SER A 14 -30.41 31.38 -4.49
CA SER A 14 -29.93 31.37 -3.11
C SER A 14 -29.85 29.95 -2.54
N ALA A 15 -30.84 29.10 -2.86
CA ALA A 15 -30.84 27.69 -2.47
C ALA A 15 -29.70 26.90 -3.13
N ILE A 16 -29.44 27.13 -4.42
CA ILE A 16 -28.34 26.50 -5.17
C ILE A 16 -26.97 26.95 -4.62
N LEU A 17 -26.80 28.24 -4.34
CA LEU A 17 -25.56 28.77 -3.76
C LEU A 17 -25.28 28.16 -2.38
N THR A 18 -26.32 28.08 -1.54
CA THR A 18 -26.20 27.47 -0.21
C THR A 18 -25.87 25.99 -0.31
N GLY A 19 -26.62 25.23 -1.12
CA GLY A 19 -26.36 23.80 -1.35
C GLY A 19 -24.97 23.54 -1.95
N GLY A 20 -24.55 24.37 -2.90
CA GLY A 20 -23.24 24.31 -3.53
C GLY A 20 -22.10 24.56 -2.54
N SER A 21 -22.23 25.57 -1.67
CA SER A 21 -21.23 25.85 -0.63
C SER A 21 -21.07 24.69 0.36
N LEU A 22 -22.18 24.06 0.75
CA LEU A 22 -22.18 22.92 1.67
C LEU A 22 -21.54 21.69 1.01
N LEU A 23 -21.93 21.37 -0.23
CA LEU A 23 -21.32 20.27 -1.00
C LEU A 23 -19.81 20.48 -1.21
N LEU A 24 -19.39 21.72 -1.51
CA LEU A 24 -17.98 22.07 -1.64
C LEU A 24 -17.22 21.86 -0.33
N GLY A 25 -17.79 22.29 0.80
CA GLY A 25 -17.23 22.05 2.13
C GLY A 25 -17.04 20.56 2.43
N PHE A 26 -18.07 19.75 2.19
CA PHE A 26 -17.99 18.28 2.33
C PHE A 26 -16.93 17.67 1.42
N TYR A 27 -16.83 18.13 0.17
CA TYR A 27 -15.83 17.66 -0.78
C TYR A 27 -14.39 17.93 -0.30
N ILE A 28 -14.14 19.13 0.23
CA ILE A 28 -12.82 19.50 0.77
C ILE A 28 -12.47 18.61 1.96
N LEU A 29 -13.39 18.41 2.90
CA LEU A 29 -13.18 17.54 4.07
C LEU A 29 -12.85 16.09 3.67
N LEU A 30 -13.60 15.53 2.72
CA LEU A 30 -13.35 14.18 2.22
C LEU A 30 -12.00 14.07 1.51
N ARG A 31 -11.63 15.10 0.75
CA ARG A 31 -10.34 15.15 0.06
C ARG A 31 -9.18 15.21 1.05
N ASP A 32 -9.32 16.00 2.10
CA ASP A 32 -8.25 16.19 3.08
C ASP A 32 -8.03 14.94 3.91
N ARG A 33 -9.12 14.33 4.40
CA ARG A 33 -9.08 13.03 5.09
C ARG A 33 -8.34 11.96 4.29
N ARG A 34 -8.60 11.86 2.98
CA ARG A 34 -7.90 10.90 2.10
C ARG A 34 -6.39 11.18 1.99
N LYS A 35 -5.96 12.44 2.09
CA LYS A 35 -4.54 12.79 2.08
C LYS A 35 -3.90 12.41 3.41
N GLU A 36 -4.53 12.73 4.53
CA GLU A 36 -4.07 12.38 5.87
C GLU A 36 -3.90 10.86 6.01
N GLU A 37 -4.91 10.08 5.60
CA GLU A 37 -4.87 8.61 5.56
C GLU A 37 -3.65 8.08 4.79
N ARG A 38 -3.36 8.68 3.62
CA ARG A 38 -2.21 8.28 2.80
C ARG A 38 -0.88 8.70 3.44
N GLN A 39 -0.81 9.89 4.03
CA GLN A 39 0.40 10.38 4.69
C GLN A 39 0.76 9.54 5.91
N GLU A 40 -0.25 9.06 6.65
CA GLU A 40 -0.03 8.14 7.76
C GLU A 40 0.53 6.80 7.27
N ALA A 41 -0.07 6.20 6.24
CA ALA A 41 0.40 4.94 5.69
C ALA A 41 1.82 5.04 5.06
N LEU A 42 2.22 6.23 4.58
CA LEU A 42 3.59 6.45 4.07
C LEU A 42 4.66 6.35 5.16
N LYS A 43 4.31 6.56 6.43
CA LYS A 43 5.23 6.44 7.57
C LYS A 43 5.59 4.99 7.90
N ILE A 44 4.89 4.01 7.35
CA ILE A 44 5.16 2.59 7.60
C ILE A 44 6.28 2.11 6.70
N THR A 45 7.50 2.02 7.22
CA THR A 45 8.69 1.69 6.43
C THR A 45 8.88 0.19 6.39
N CYS A 46 9.07 -0.37 5.19
CA CYS A 46 9.32 -1.79 4.99
C CYS A 46 10.57 -1.99 4.14
N TRP A 47 11.44 -2.89 4.54
CA TRP A 47 12.61 -3.30 3.75
C TRP A 47 12.90 -4.78 3.98
N SER A 48 13.57 -5.41 3.02
CA SER A 48 14.03 -6.78 3.17
C SER A 48 15.54 -6.87 3.06
N GLU A 49 16.13 -7.67 3.94
CA GLU A 49 17.54 -8.00 3.94
C GLU A 49 17.70 -9.51 3.76
N MET A 50 18.78 -9.93 3.10
CA MET A 50 19.13 -11.35 3.01
C MET A 50 19.93 -11.70 4.27
N ALA A 51 19.32 -12.43 5.20
CA ALA A 51 19.93 -12.78 6.48
C ALA A 51 20.97 -13.89 6.31
N ASP A 52 20.58 -14.93 5.56
CA ASP A 52 21.39 -16.09 5.24
C ASP A 52 21.22 -16.44 3.76
N ASN A 53 21.97 -17.44 3.27
CA ASN A 53 21.87 -17.91 1.89
C ASN A 53 20.44 -18.35 1.48
N ASP A 54 19.58 -18.69 2.45
CA ASP A 54 18.26 -19.26 2.19
C ASP A 54 17.09 -18.52 2.88
N THR A 55 17.32 -17.38 3.52
CA THR A 55 16.26 -16.65 4.25
C THR A 55 16.36 -15.15 4.02
N TYR A 56 15.22 -14.50 3.78
CA TYR A 56 15.07 -13.05 3.81
C TYR A 56 14.45 -12.62 5.14
N ASN A 57 15.05 -11.65 5.81
CA ASN A 57 14.43 -10.93 6.92
C ASN A 57 13.67 -9.73 6.34
N LEU A 58 12.35 -9.74 6.52
CA LEU A 58 11.49 -8.60 6.26
C LEU A 58 11.37 -7.79 7.54
N HIS A 59 11.69 -6.51 7.45
CA HIS A 59 11.53 -5.55 8.53
C HIS A 59 10.34 -4.64 8.22
N VAL A 60 9.49 -4.41 9.21
CA VAL A 60 8.35 -3.49 9.14
C VAL A 60 8.41 -2.58 10.36
N LEU A 61 8.69 -1.29 10.13
CA LEU A 61 8.74 -0.26 11.15
C LEU A 61 7.51 0.64 11.05
N ASN A 62 6.76 0.75 12.13
CA ASN A 62 5.66 1.70 12.22
C ASN A 62 6.16 3.06 12.76
N ALA A 63 6.55 3.98 11.87
CA ALA A 63 6.90 5.35 12.27
C ALA A 63 5.69 6.30 12.36
N SER A 64 4.46 5.77 12.33
CA SER A 64 3.25 6.56 12.52
C SER A 64 2.92 6.71 14.02
N ASN A 65 2.00 7.62 14.35
CA ASN A 65 1.57 7.86 15.72
C ASN A 65 0.41 6.93 16.15
N ARG A 66 -0.01 6.01 15.27
CA ARG A 66 -1.14 5.10 15.50
C ARG A 66 -0.72 3.66 15.27
N PRO A 67 -1.38 2.69 15.92
CA PRO A 67 -1.08 1.28 15.68
C PRO A 67 -1.51 0.85 14.27
N VAL A 68 -0.78 -0.11 13.71
CA VAL A 68 -1.09 -0.77 12.44
C VAL A 68 -1.42 -2.23 12.71
N THR A 69 -2.48 -2.76 12.11
CA THR A 69 -2.94 -4.14 12.31
C THR A 69 -2.82 -4.96 11.03
N TYR A 70 -2.98 -6.28 11.15
CA TYR A 70 -3.04 -7.22 10.03
C TYR A 70 -1.86 -7.10 9.04
N ALA A 71 -0.65 -6.88 9.56
CA ALA A 71 0.55 -6.85 8.73
C ALA A 71 0.85 -8.24 8.16
N ARG A 72 0.83 -8.35 6.83
CA ARG A 72 1.08 -9.57 6.07
C ARG A 72 2.12 -9.29 5.00
N MET A 73 3.08 -10.19 4.88
CA MET A 73 4.04 -10.22 3.81
C MET A 73 3.42 -10.94 2.62
N LEU A 74 3.49 -10.33 1.45
CA LEU A 74 3.11 -10.95 0.19
C LEU A 74 4.37 -11.54 -0.46
N VAL A 75 4.42 -12.86 -0.53
CA VAL A 75 5.54 -13.64 -1.06
C VAL A 75 5.18 -14.11 -2.46
N TYR A 76 6.04 -13.85 -3.43
CA TYR A 76 5.88 -14.41 -4.76
C TYR A 76 6.58 -15.74 -4.87
N MET A 77 5.92 -16.75 -5.44
CA MET A 77 6.44 -18.08 -5.69
C MET A 77 6.61 -18.31 -7.19
N LYS A 78 7.86 -18.49 -7.65
CA LYS A 78 8.18 -18.58 -9.08
C LYS A 78 7.59 -19.80 -9.78
N SER A 79 7.55 -20.96 -9.12
CA SER A 79 7.10 -22.22 -9.77
C SER A 79 5.61 -22.20 -10.08
N HIS A 80 4.81 -21.53 -9.26
CA HIS A 80 3.36 -21.49 -9.36
C HIS A 80 2.83 -20.19 -9.97
N ASP A 81 3.72 -19.24 -10.27
CA ASP A 81 3.37 -17.86 -10.65
C ASP A 81 2.30 -17.26 -9.71
N ALA A 82 2.45 -17.53 -8.41
CA ALA A 82 1.46 -17.26 -7.39
C ALA A 82 1.99 -16.30 -6.32
N MET A 83 1.07 -15.60 -5.67
CA MET A 83 1.34 -14.78 -4.49
C MET A 83 0.68 -15.44 -3.28
N GLU A 84 1.45 -15.64 -2.22
CA GLU A 84 0.95 -16.11 -0.94
C GLU A 84 1.14 -15.05 0.14
N ALA A 85 0.16 -14.94 1.04
CA ALA A 85 0.22 -14.01 2.16
C ALA A 85 0.68 -14.75 3.42
N MET A 86 1.75 -14.26 4.03
CA MET A 86 2.31 -14.77 5.28
C MET A 86 2.16 -13.71 6.36
N SER A 87 1.77 -14.10 7.58
CA SER A 87 1.66 -13.12 8.68
C SER A 87 3.03 -12.61 9.09
N VAL A 88 3.18 -11.28 9.28
CA VAL A 88 4.42 -10.68 9.80
C VAL A 88 4.48 -10.78 11.32
N GLY A 89 3.32 -10.88 11.98
CA GLY A 89 3.19 -11.07 13.42
C GLY A 89 1.75 -11.41 13.79
N SER A 90 1.48 -11.66 15.08
CA SER A 90 0.14 -12.00 15.60
C SER A 90 -0.64 -10.79 16.15
N GLY A 91 -0.07 -9.58 16.10
CA GLY A 91 -0.62 -8.41 16.79
C GLY A 91 -0.56 -7.11 16.00
N ALA A 92 -0.98 -6.03 16.65
CA ALA A 92 -0.82 -4.68 16.15
C ALA A 92 0.62 -4.20 16.35
N ILE A 93 1.21 -3.59 15.31
CA ILE A 93 2.51 -2.92 15.36
C ILE A 93 2.29 -1.54 16.00
N ARG A 94 2.83 -1.32 17.19
CA ARG A 94 2.70 -0.05 17.93
C ARG A 94 3.50 1.08 17.28
N PRO A 95 3.18 2.35 17.59
CA PRO A 95 4.03 3.48 17.20
C PRO A 95 5.49 3.28 17.64
N GLY A 96 6.42 3.42 16.70
CA GLY A 96 7.86 3.23 16.90
C GLY A 96 8.32 1.77 16.99
N GLU A 97 7.40 0.80 16.92
CA GLU A 97 7.74 -0.62 16.96
C GLU A 97 8.20 -1.13 15.60
N GLU A 98 9.24 -1.96 15.62
CA GLU A 98 9.74 -2.71 14.48
C GLU A 98 9.44 -4.19 14.68
N ILE A 99 8.87 -4.84 13.66
CA ILE A 99 8.69 -6.28 13.62
C ILE A 99 9.52 -6.85 12.48
N THR A 100 10.18 -7.96 12.76
CA THR A 100 10.90 -8.74 11.75
C THR A 100 10.16 -10.06 11.50
N ALA A 101 9.97 -10.40 10.22
CA ALA A 101 9.45 -11.69 9.80
C ALA A 101 10.42 -12.37 8.83
N GLN A 102 10.50 -13.69 8.89
CA GLN A 102 11.37 -14.48 8.03
C GLN A 102 10.58 -15.00 6.83
N CYS A 103 11.12 -14.79 5.64
CA CYS A 103 10.66 -15.41 4.40
C CYS A 103 11.73 -16.40 3.94
N PRO A 104 11.45 -17.71 3.93
CA PRO A 104 12.38 -18.64 3.31
C PRO A 104 12.48 -18.33 1.81
N ARG A 105 13.67 -18.50 1.25
CA ARG A 105 13.97 -18.33 -0.18
C ARG A 105 13.41 -19.47 -1.02
N ARG A 106 13.09 -20.59 -0.37
CA ARG A 106 12.34 -21.70 -0.94
C ARG A 106 11.14 -22.04 -0.07
N MET A 107 9.97 -22.16 -0.69
CA MET A 107 8.75 -22.60 -0.03
C MET A 107 8.08 -23.63 -0.95
N ASN A 108 7.85 -24.85 -0.45
CA ASN A 108 7.32 -25.98 -1.26
C ASN A 108 8.11 -26.20 -2.57
N ASP A 109 9.45 -26.25 -2.49
CA ASP A 109 10.38 -26.36 -3.63
C ASP A 109 10.35 -25.20 -4.65
N ALA A 110 9.47 -24.23 -4.46
CA ALA A 110 9.40 -23.01 -5.24
C ALA A 110 10.42 -21.99 -4.76
N LYS A 111 11.15 -21.34 -5.68
CA LYS A 111 11.89 -20.12 -5.32
C LYS A 111 10.89 -19.02 -4.94
N SER A 112 11.03 -18.50 -3.73
CA SER A 112 10.19 -17.44 -3.15
C SER A 112 10.98 -16.16 -2.90
N TRP A 113 10.30 -15.02 -2.95
CA TRP A 113 10.84 -13.73 -2.49
C TRP A 113 9.74 -12.83 -1.96
N PRO A 114 10.04 -11.98 -0.95
CA PRO A 114 9.08 -11.00 -0.45
C PRO A 114 8.87 -9.92 -1.51
N ALA A 115 7.63 -9.71 -1.93
CA ALA A 115 7.26 -8.77 -2.98
C ALA A 115 6.67 -7.47 -2.40
N ALA A 116 5.82 -7.59 -1.39
CA ALA A 116 5.14 -6.45 -0.78
C ALA A 116 4.75 -6.73 0.66
N VAL A 117 4.36 -5.69 1.39
CA VAL A 117 3.74 -5.78 2.71
C VAL A 117 2.35 -5.19 2.63
N GLU A 118 1.35 -5.99 2.95
CA GLU A 118 -0.01 -5.55 3.21
C GLU A 118 -0.17 -5.23 4.69
N PHE A 119 -0.89 -4.16 5.01
CA PHE A 119 -1.23 -3.80 6.38
C PHE A 119 -2.51 -2.98 6.43
N GLN A 120 -3.14 -2.93 7.60
CA GLN A 120 -4.33 -2.15 7.86
C GLN A 120 -4.01 -1.00 8.82
N ASN A 121 -4.37 0.23 8.46
CA ASN A 121 -4.22 1.37 9.38
C ASN A 121 -5.31 1.38 10.46
N SER A 122 -5.21 2.29 11.43
CA SER A 122 -6.20 2.44 12.51
C SER A 122 -7.62 2.75 12.03
N ASP A 123 -7.77 3.29 10.80
CA ASP A 123 -9.06 3.58 10.18
C ASP A 123 -9.65 2.38 9.40
N GLY A 124 -9.03 1.20 9.48
CA GLY A 124 -9.49 -0.02 8.81
C GLY A 124 -9.16 -0.07 7.31
N ILE A 125 -8.32 0.84 6.80
CA ILE A 125 -7.95 0.90 5.39
C ILE A 125 -6.76 -0.02 5.12
N ASN A 126 -6.93 -0.91 4.17
CA ASN A 126 -5.87 -1.81 3.71
C ASN A 126 -4.94 -1.11 2.71
N TRP A 127 -3.67 -1.13 3.03
CA TRP A 127 -2.58 -0.59 2.22
C TRP A 127 -1.62 -1.70 1.85
N VAL A 128 -1.00 -1.57 0.68
CA VAL A 128 0.03 -2.47 0.18
C VAL A 128 1.24 -1.62 -0.18
N ARG A 129 2.38 -1.92 0.44
CA ARG A 129 3.67 -1.30 0.16
C ARG A 129 4.55 -2.28 -0.60
N ASP A 130 4.90 -1.93 -1.82
CA ASP A 130 5.82 -2.69 -2.66
C ASP A 130 7.24 -2.55 -2.10
N LEU A 131 7.90 -3.69 -1.84
CA LEU A 131 9.24 -3.72 -1.25
C LEU A 131 10.35 -3.35 -2.23
N HIS A 132 10.09 -3.44 -3.53
CA HIS A 132 11.05 -3.12 -4.57
C HIS A 132 10.96 -1.65 -4.97
N SER A 133 9.76 -1.15 -5.26
CA SER A 133 9.56 0.22 -5.71
C SER A 133 9.35 1.21 -4.56
N GLY A 134 9.04 0.72 -3.36
CA GLY A 134 8.61 1.55 -2.23
C GLY A 134 7.22 2.17 -2.43
N ALA A 135 6.53 1.85 -3.53
CA ALA A 135 5.24 2.43 -3.86
C ALA A 135 4.14 1.94 -2.92
N LEU A 136 3.23 2.86 -2.59
CA LEU A 136 2.12 2.62 -1.68
C LEU A 136 0.78 2.69 -2.42
N TYR A 137 0.03 1.60 -2.33
CA TYR A 137 -1.26 1.40 -2.98
C TYR A 137 -2.34 1.12 -1.94
N ARG A 138 -3.54 1.66 -2.16
CA ARG A 138 -4.72 1.31 -1.37
C ARG A 138 -5.34 0.06 -1.99
N ARG A 139 -5.53 -1.00 -1.21
CA ARG A 139 -6.23 -2.21 -1.68
C ARG A 139 -7.74 -1.98 -1.62
N ARG A 140 -8.42 -2.11 -2.75
CA ARG A 140 -9.88 -2.11 -2.82
C ARG A 140 -10.37 -3.54 -2.96
N GLY A 141 -10.97 -4.10 -1.91
CA GLY A 141 -11.55 -5.45 -1.91
C GLY A 141 -10.63 -6.56 -1.40
N MET A 142 -11.23 -7.74 -1.18
CA MET A 142 -10.64 -8.94 -0.56
C MET A 142 -10.14 -9.95 -1.61
N GLU A 143 -9.84 -9.53 -2.84
CA GLU A 143 -9.43 -10.47 -3.91
C GLU A 143 -7.90 -10.63 -3.97
N PRO A 144 -7.35 -11.86 -3.93
CA PRO A 144 -5.91 -12.13 -3.91
C PRO A 144 -5.19 -12.00 -5.26
N SER A 145 -5.82 -11.46 -6.30
CA SER A 145 -5.23 -11.37 -7.65
C SER A 145 -4.27 -10.17 -7.82
N LEU A 146 -3.18 -10.15 -7.04
CA LEU A 146 -2.09 -9.18 -7.16
C LEU A 146 -0.98 -9.43 -8.21
N PRO A 147 -0.90 -10.54 -8.99
CA PRO A 147 0.25 -10.71 -9.88
C PRO A 147 0.28 -9.65 -11.00
N ARG A 148 -0.87 -9.15 -11.48
CA ARG A 148 -0.90 -8.17 -12.59
C ARG A 148 -0.55 -6.73 -12.19
N LEU A 149 -0.86 -6.28 -10.98
CA LEU A 149 -0.69 -4.86 -10.62
C LEU A 149 0.73 -4.51 -10.13
N ILE A 150 1.43 -5.46 -9.50
CA ILE A 150 2.79 -5.24 -8.99
C ILE A 150 3.83 -5.46 -10.10
N PHE A 151 3.55 -6.31 -11.09
CA PHE A 151 4.55 -6.69 -12.12
C PHE A 151 4.47 -5.89 -13.44
N GLN A 152 3.38 -5.19 -13.75
CA GLN A 152 3.16 -4.72 -15.13
C GLN A 152 3.74 -3.34 -15.49
N ARG A 153 4.51 -2.66 -14.62
CA ARG A 153 5.24 -1.45 -15.04
C ARG A 153 6.66 -1.37 -14.46
N ARG A 154 7.64 -1.75 -15.29
CA ARG A 154 9.08 -1.37 -15.26
C ARG A 154 10.09 -2.10 -14.35
N GLY A 155 9.69 -2.91 -13.36
CA GLY A 155 10.67 -3.45 -12.38
C GLY A 155 11.58 -4.59 -12.86
N TRP A 156 11.06 -5.56 -13.63
CA TRP A 156 11.77 -6.83 -13.86
C TRP A 156 13.00 -6.76 -14.77
N ALA A 157 12.96 -5.93 -15.80
CA ALA A 157 14.14 -5.70 -16.65
C ALA A 157 15.27 -4.95 -15.92
N ALA A 158 14.95 -4.17 -14.89
CA ALA A 158 15.92 -3.53 -14.02
C ALA A 158 16.46 -4.50 -12.94
N LEU A 159 15.60 -5.41 -12.46
CA LEU A 159 15.92 -6.43 -11.45
C LEU A 159 16.96 -7.45 -11.96
N THR A 160 16.83 -7.90 -13.20
CA THR A 160 17.79 -8.84 -13.80
C THR A 160 19.15 -8.21 -14.05
N ARG A 161 19.20 -6.91 -14.41
CA ARG A 161 20.45 -6.17 -14.67
C ARG A 161 21.28 -5.87 -13.40
N ARG A 162 20.63 -5.61 -12.25
CA ARG A 162 21.37 -5.35 -10.98
C ARG A 162 21.91 -6.64 -10.35
N LEU A 163 21.18 -7.75 -10.46
CA LEU A 163 21.65 -9.04 -9.93
C LEU A 163 22.78 -9.65 -10.78
N SER A 164 22.87 -9.33 -12.08
CA SER A 164 24.00 -9.74 -12.92
C SER A 164 25.26 -8.93 -12.63
N HIS A 165 25.16 -7.61 -12.41
CA HIS A 165 26.32 -6.77 -12.10
C HIS A 165 26.99 -7.12 -10.76
N ARG A 166 26.20 -7.45 -9.72
CA ARG A 166 26.77 -7.80 -8.40
C ARG A 166 27.48 -9.16 -8.41
N ARG A 167 27.10 -10.08 -9.30
CA ARG A 167 27.80 -11.37 -9.51
C ARG A 167 29.14 -11.23 -10.23
N GLN A 168 29.32 -10.19 -11.05
CA GLN A 168 30.60 -9.92 -11.72
C GLN A 168 31.63 -9.29 -10.77
N LEU A 169 31.18 -8.53 -9.77
CA LEU A 169 32.06 -7.88 -8.78
C LEU A 169 32.53 -8.81 -7.63
N LEU A 170 31.91 -9.97 -7.46
CA LEU A 170 32.26 -10.96 -6.42
C LEU A 170 33.00 -12.18 -6.98
N ARG A 171 33.43 -12.13 -8.24
CA ARG A 171 34.16 -13.20 -8.95
C ARG A 171 35.52 -12.76 -9.52
N GLY A 172 35.96 -11.54 -9.20
CA GLY A 172 37.35 -11.09 -9.34
C GLY A 172 37.93 -10.89 -7.95
#